data_AF-W5U8Y9-F1
#
_entry.id   AF-W5U8Y9-F1
#
_cell.length_a   1.000
_cell.length_b   1.000
_cell.length_c   1.000
_cell.angle_alpha   90.00
_cell.angle_beta   90.00
_cell.angle_gamma   90.00
#
_symmetry.space_group_name_H-M   'P 1'
#
loop_
_entity.id
_entity.type
_entity.pdbx_description
1 polymer ?
#
loop_
_entity_poly.entity_id
_entity_poly.type
_entity_poly.pdbx_seq_one_letter_code
_entity_poly.pdbx_strand_id
1 'polypeptide(L)'
;MDFRVIACAFVLPLLLGLSHAEQVKFIDCGSVVGTVKEVNISPCPSQPCQLHKGQSYTVNVTFTSATDSQTSKAVVHGVIAGVPVPFPIPVDDGCKSGIHCPIQKQNTYSYVNQLPVKTEYPSLRLVVEWELGDDSSKDLFCIKFPVQIVS
;
A
#
# COMPACT_ATOMS: atom_id res chain seq x y z
N MET A 1 49.65 40.03 -11.93
CA MET A 1 49.43 39.32 -10.65
C MET A 1 48.04 39.77 -10.20
N ASP A 2 46.97 38.99 -10.30
CA ASP A 2 46.89 37.53 -10.24
C ASP A 2 45.72 36.98 -11.05
N PHE A 3 46.05 36.03 -11.93
CA PHE A 3 45.12 35.10 -12.54
C PHE A 3 44.74 34.08 -11.46
N ARG A 4 43.50 34.13 -10.96
CA ARG A 4 42.92 33.04 -10.17
C ARG A 4 42.00 32.20 -11.05
N VAL A 5 42.62 31.33 -11.84
CA VAL A 5 42.03 30.05 -12.21
C VAL A 5 42.09 29.18 -10.97
N ILE A 6 40.99 28.51 -10.59
CA ILE A 6 40.98 27.10 -10.14
C ILE A 6 39.52 26.67 -9.93
N ALA A 7 39.11 25.75 -10.81
CA ALA A 7 38.07 24.73 -10.68
C ALA A 7 36.67 25.18 -10.25
N CYS A 8 35.83 25.51 -11.24
CA CYS A 8 34.41 25.17 -11.16
C CYS A 8 34.32 23.64 -11.04
N ALA A 9 34.27 23.14 -9.81
CA ALA A 9 33.77 21.80 -9.56
C ALA A 9 32.33 21.78 -10.06
N PHE A 10 32.12 21.27 -11.28
CA PHE A 10 30.81 20.88 -11.77
C PHE A 10 30.34 19.76 -10.85
N VAL A 11 29.64 20.15 -9.78
CA VAL A 11 28.90 19.22 -8.91
C VAL A 11 27.81 18.65 -9.80
N LEU A 12 28.06 17.46 -10.35
CA LEU A 12 27.07 16.71 -11.10
C LEU A 12 25.90 16.46 -10.14
N PRO A 13 24.70 17.04 -10.38
CA PRO A 13 23.58 16.79 -9.50
C PRO A 13 23.23 15.32 -9.63
N LEU A 14 23.46 14.56 -8.54
CA LEU A 14 22.99 13.20 -8.40
C LEU A 14 21.47 13.25 -8.54
N LEU A 15 20.96 12.88 -9.72
CA LEU A 15 19.54 12.67 -9.99
C LEU A 15 19.07 11.51 -9.10
N LEU A 16 18.79 11.81 -7.84
CA LEU A 16 18.04 10.94 -6.96
C LEU A 16 16.66 10.82 -7.61
N GLY A 17 16.41 9.67 -8.25
CA GLY A 17 15.11 9.36 -8.82
C GLY A 17 14.07 9.46 -7.73
N LEU A 18 13.24 10.51 -7.78
CA LEU A 18 12.06 10.65 -6.93
C LEU A 18 11.08 9.57 -7.36
N SER A 19 11.10 8.41 -6.68
CA SER A 19 10.01 7.45 -6.76
C SER A 19 8.75 8.14 -6.22
N HIS A 20 7.87 8.57 -7.13
CA HIS A 20 6.57 9.09 -6.74
C HIS A 20 5.74 7.93 -6.21
N ALA A 21 5.43 7.95 -4.92
CA ALA A 21 4.28 7.24 -4.40
C ALA A 21 3.04 7.93 -4.97
N GLU A 22 2.18 7.18 -5.66
CA GLU A 22 0.97 7.75 -6.26
C GLU A 22 -0.26 7.28 -5.48
N GLN A 23 -1.16 8.23 -5.22
CA GLN A 23 -2.46 7.96 -4.64
C GLN A 23 -3.32 7.20 -5.66
N VAL A 24 -3.68 5.97 -5.33
CA VAL A 24 -4.46 5.10 -6.22
C VAL A 24 -5.95 5.30 -6.02
N LYS A 25 -6.70 5.19 -7.12
CA LYS A 25 -8.17 5.16 -7.07
C LYS A 25 -8.62 3.83 -6.49
N PHE A 26 -9.50 3.89 -5.50
CA PHE A 26 -10.07 2.73 -4.84
C PHE A 26 -11.59 2.88 -4.67
N ILE A 27 -12.25 1.76 -4.39
CA ILE A 27 -13.65 1.66 -3.99
C ILE A 27 -13.69 1.15 -2.56
N ASP A 28 -14.48 1.79 -1.69
CA ASP A 28 -14.78 1.24 -0.36
C ASP A 28 -15.74 0.06 -0.51
N CYS A 29 -15.37 -1.09 0.05
CA CYS A 29 -16.16 -2.33 -0.05
C CYS A 29 -16.90 -2.69 1.23
N GLY A 30 -16.78 -1.92 2.31
CA GLY A 30 -17.38 -2.30 3.59
C GLY A 30 -16.73 -1.73 4.85
N SER A 31 -16.10 -0.56 4.82
CA SER A 31 -15.51 0.05 6.02
C SER A 31 -16.60 0.45 7.04
N VAL A 32 -16.80 -0.37 8.09
CA VAL A 32 -17.90 -0.17 9.06
C VAL A 32 -17.48 0.71 10.24
N VAL A 33 -16.26 0.51 10.74
CA VAL A 33 -15.75 1.16 11.97
C VAL A 33 -14.53 2.04 11.70
N GLY A 34 -14.36 2.46 10.47
CA GLY A 34 -13.37 3.47 10.09
C GLY A 34 -13.68 4.11 8.74
N THR A 35 -12.83 5.03 8.33
CA THR A 35 -12.99 5.77 7.07
C THR A 35 -11.64 5.91 6.40
N VAL A 36 -11.51 5.35 5.20
CA VAL A 36 -10.31 5.46 4.37
C VAL A 36 -10.15 6.89 3.86
N LYS A 37 -8.95 7.43 3.96
CA LYS A 37 -8.59 8.76 3.46
C LYS A 37 -7.84 8.68 2.15
N GLU A 38 -6.90 7.74 2.06
CA GLU A 38 -6.06 7.56 0.88
C GLU A 38 -5.50 6.14 0.85
N VAL A 39 -5.18 5.69 -0.36
CA VAL A 39 -4.46 4.46 -0.64
C VAL A 39 -3.30 4.85 -1.54
N ASN A 40 -2.09 4.48 -1.16
CA ASN A 40 -0.87 4.78 -1.89
C ASN A 40 -0.13 3.48 -2.20
N ILE A 41 0.30 3.33 -3.46
CA ILE A 41 1.10 2.17 -3.90
C ILE A 41 2.40 2.69 -4.48
N SER A 42 3.53 2.12 -4.05
CA SER A 42 4.85 2.52 -4.51
C SER A 42 5.73 1.31 -4.83
N PRO A 43 6.37 1.28 -6.02
CA PRO A 43 6.20 2.22 -7.14
C PRO A 43 4.87 2.00 -7.89
N CYS A 44 4.22 3.06 -8.37
CA CYS A 44 3.06 2.96 -9.28
C CYS A 44 2.96 4.20 -10.17
N PRO A 45 3.69 4.27 -11.29
CA PRO A 45 3.74 5.47 -12.15
C PRO A 45 2.51 5.66 -13.05
N SER A 46 1.62 4.67 -13.12
CA SER A 46 0.39 4.72 -13.90
C SER A 46 -0.63 3.74 -13.33
N GLN A 47 -1.92 4.06 -13.48
CA GLN A 47 -3.02 3.25 -12.97
C GLN A 47 -3.79 2.57 -14.12
N PRO A 48 -4.21 1.30 -14.00
CA PRO A 48 -3.95 0.40 -12.86
C PRO A 48 -2.47 0.07 -12.70
N CYS A 49 -2.02 -0.09 -11.45
CA CYS A 49 -0.61 -0.32 -11.16
C CYS A 49 -0.11 -1.57 -11.87
N GLN A 50 0.98 -1.42 -12.64
CA GLN A 50 1.67 -2.54 -13.28
C GLN A 50 2.67 -3.12 -12.28
N LEU A 51 2.37 -4.32 -11.82
CA LEU A 51 3.14 -5.06 -10.82
C LEU A 51 4.06 -6.06 -11.53
N HIS A 52 5.35 -5.76 -11.59
CA HIS A 52 6.35 -6.61 -12.21
C HIS A 52 6.70 -7.80 -11.32
N LYS A 53 6.81 -8.96 -11.94
CA LYS A 53 7.27 -10.19 -11.29
C LYS A 53 8.69 -10.05 -10.76
N GLY A 54 8.94 -10.68 -9.62
CA GLY A 54 10.21 -10.60 -8.90
C GLY A 54 10.43 -9.28 -8.15
N GLN A 55 9.52 -8.31 -8.25
CA GLN A 55 9.61 -7.03 -7.53
C GLN A 55 8.73 -7.01 -6.28
N SER A 56 8.99 -6.04 -5.40
CA SER A 56 8.19 -5.80 -4.20
C SER A 56 7.58 -4.41 -4.26
N TYR A 57 6.33 -4.32 -3.83
CA TYR A 57 5.56 -3.08 -3.82
C TYR A 57 5.10 -2.78 -2.40
N THR A 58 5.15 -1.51 -2.02
CA THR A 58 4.65 -1.03 -0.74
C THR A 58 3.25 -0.49 -0.94
N VAL A 59 2.32 -0.92 -0.10
CA VAL A 59 0.97 -0.39 -0.01
C VAL A 59 0.83 0.33 1.33
N ASN A 60 0.33 1.56 1.28
CA ASN A 60 -0.01 2.36 2.45
C ASN A 60 -1.48 2.77 2.38
N VAL A 61 -2.25 2.44 3.41
CA VAL A 61 -3.65 2.84 3.57
C VAL A 61 -3.74 3.78 4.78
N THR A 62 -4.07 5.04 4.54
CA THR A 62 -4.35 5.99 5.62
C THR A 62 -5.85 5.97 5.90
N PHE A 63 -6.23 5.73 7.15
CA PHE A 63 -7.62 5.66 7.58
C PHE A 63 -7.81 6.29 8.96
N THR A 64 -9.03 6.76 9.23
CA THR A 64 -9.42 7.24 10.57
C THR A 64 -10.29 6.18 11.23
N SER A 65 -9.97 5.78 12.45
CA SER A 65 -10.78 4.81 13.20
C SER A 65 -12.02 5.50 13.82
N ALA A 66 -13.16 4.82 13.82
CA ALA A 66 -14.37 5.23 14.54
C ALA A 66 -14.57 4.44 15.84
N THR A 67 -13.67 3.51 16.17
CA THR A 67 -13.72 2.63 17.34
C THR A 67 -12.35 2.50 18.02
N ASP A 68 -12.35 2.05 19.27
CA ASP A 68 -11.15 1.55 19.93
C ASP A 68 -10.95 0.06 19.57
N SER A 69 -9.71 -0.39 19.48
CA SER A 69 -9.37 -1.80 19.24
C SER A 69 -8.00 -2.14 19.81
N GLN A 70 -7.88 -3.26 20.51
CA GLN A 70 -6.61 -3.73 21.07
C GLN A 70 -5.71 -4.34 20.00
N THR A 71 -6.32 -4.98 19.01
CA THR A 71 -5.64 -5.63 17.89
C THR A 71 -6.21 -5.17 16.56
N SER A 72 -5.53 -5.52 15.47
CA SER A 72 -6.09 -5.38 14.12
C SER A 72 -5.52 -6.48 13.24
N LYS A 73 -6.32 -6.97 12.28
CA LYS A 73 -5.94 -8.08 11.41
C LYS A 73 -6.29 -7.80 9.96
N ALA A 74 -5.30 -7.93 9.08
CA ALA A 74 -5.42 -7.72 7.66
C ALA A 74 -5.76 -9.01 6.92
N VAL A 75 -6.63 -8.91 5.92
CA VAL A 75 -6.99 -9.99 5.00
C VAL A 75 -6.94 -9.44 3.58
N VAL A 76 -6.37 -10.22 2.66
CA VAL A 76 -6.21 -9.81 1.26
C VAL A 76 -6.73 -10.91 0.34
N HIS A 77 -7.49 -10.49 -0.66
CA HIS A 77 -7.98 -11.34 -1.74
C HIS A 77 -7.62 -10.76 -3.10
N GLY A 78 -7.27 -11.63 -4.04
CA GLY A 78 -7.24 -11.32 -5.46
C GLY A 78 -8.54 -11.76 -6.11
N VAL A 79 -9.34 -10.82 -6.60
CA VAL A 79 -10.60 -11.10 -7.30
C VAL A 79 -10.33 -11.29 -8.79
N ILE A 80 -10.49 -12.53 -9.26
CA ILE A 80 -10.22 -12.94 -10.64
C ILE A 80 -11.54 -13.43 -11.25
N ALA A 81 -11.96 -12.79 -12.35
CA ALA A 81 -13.24 -13.07 -12.99
C ALA A 81 -14.45 -13.07 -12.01
N GLY A 82 -14.41 -12.19 -11.01
CA GLY A 82 -15.46 -12.04 -9.99
C GLY A 82 -15.34 -13.01 -8.80
N VAL A 83 -14.37 -13.94 -8.81
CA VAL A 83 -14.16 -14.89 -7.72
C VAL A 83 -13.04 -14.39 -6.80
N PRO A 84 -13.28 -14.18 -5.50
CA PRO A 84 -12.24 -13.81 -4.55
C PRO A 84 -11.34 -15.02 -4.24
N VAL A 85 -10.04 -14.86 -4.44
CA VAL A 85 -9.01 -15.87 -4.13
C VAL A 85 -8.15 -15.36 -2.98
N PRO A 86 -8.04 -16.07 -1.84
CA PRO A 86 -7.22 -15.64 -0.71
C PRO A 86 -5.75 -15.44 -1.10
N PHE A 87 -5.15 -14.34 -0.65
CA PHE A 87 -3.74 -14.03 -0.82
C PHE A 87 -3.05 -13.94 0.55
N PRO A 88 -2.28 -14.97 0.95
CA PRO A 88 -1.55 -14.95 2.21
C PRO A 88 -0.50 -13.83 2.22
N ILE A 89 -0.59 -12.93 3.21
CA ILE A 89 0.40 -11.87 3.43
C ILE A 89 1.38 -12.27 4.55
N PRO A 90 2.66 -11.83 4.49
CA PRO A 90 3.67 -12.25 5.46
C PRO A 90 3.38 -11.78 6.90
N VAL A 91 2.74 -10.61 7.03
CA VAL A 91 2.34 -10.01 8.31
C VAL A 91 0.89 -9.59 8.18
N ASP A 92 0.00 -10.31 8.86
CA ASP A 92 -1.44 -10.03 8.92
C ASP A 92 -1.82 -9.20 10.16
N ASP A 93 -0.97 -9.16 11.19
CA ASP A 93 -1.14 -8.32 12.38
C ASP A 93 -0.93 -6.83 12.03
N GLY A 94 -2.02 -6.07 11.94
CA GLY A 94 -1.98 -4.66 11.58
C GLY A 94 -1.20 -3.79 12.57
N CYS A 95 -1.13 -4.19 13.84
CA CYS A 95 -0.34 -3.53 14.88
C CYS A 95 1.18 -3.67 14.65
N LYS A 96 1.60 -4.50 13.69
CA LYS A 96 2.99 -4.65 13.24
C LYS A 96 3.22 -4.08 11.84
N SER A 97 2.20 -3.45 11.26
CA SER A 97 2.18 -2.89 9.91
C SER A 97 1.94 -1.38 9.94
N GLY A 98 2.70 -0.64 10.75
CA GLY A 98 2.62 0.82 10.84
C GLY A 98 1.58 1.37 11.82
N ILE A 99 0.71 0.53 12.38
CA ILE A 99 -0.30 0.95 13.37
C ILE A 99 0.25 0.73 14.78
N HIS A 100 0.25 1.78 15.61
CA HIS A 100 0.53 1.64 17.03
C HIS A 100 -0.75 1.30 17.80
N CYS A 101 -0.82 0.06 18.29
CA CYS A 101 -1.94 -0.40 19.10
C CYS A 101 -1.73 -0.08 20.61
N PRO A 102 -2.80 0.12 21.40
CA PRO A 102 -4.21 0.02 20.99
C PRO A 102 -4.64 1.14 20.03
N ILE A 103 -5.45 0.78 19.04
CA ILE A 103 -6.13 1.73 18.16
C ILE A 103 -7.13 2.50 19.01
N GLN A 104 -7.14 3.82 18.84
CA GLN A 104 -8.00 4.74 19.55
C GLN A 104 -8.99 5.35 18.56
N LYS A 105 -10.22 5.50 19.02
CA LYS A 105 -11.30 6.15 18.29
C LYS A 105 -10.90 7.58 17.88
N GLN A 106 -11.32 7.99 16.69
CA GLN A 106 -11.08 9.29 16.05
C GLN A 106 -9.63 9.60 15.66
N ASN A 107 -8.69 8.70 15.97
CA ASN A 107 -7.31 8.85 15.50
C ASN A 107 -7.15 8.35 14.06
N THR A 108 -6.17 8.94 13.37
CA THR A 108 -5.79 8.58 12.00
C THR A 108 -4.50 7.77 12.03
N TYR A 109 -4.48 6.69 11.25
CA TYR A 109 -3.40 5.71 11.18
C TYR A 109 -3.00 5.48 9.73
N SER A 110 -1.76 5.05 9.53
CA SER A 110 -1.26 4.58 8.24
C SER A 110 -0.88 3.11 8.38
N TYR A 111 -1.66 2.23 7.76
CA TYR A 111 -1.32 0.83 7.61
C TYR A 111 -0.35 0.67 6.44
N VAL A 112 0.80 0.05 6.66
CA VAL A 112 1.86 -0.12 5.66
C VAL A 112 2.27 -1.58 5.56
N ASN A 113 2.24 -2.13 4.34
CA ASN A 113 2.73 -3.48 4.07
C ASN A 113 3.53 -3.52 2.77
N GLN A 114 4.53 -4.42 2.71
CA GLN A 114 5.35 -4.64 1.52
C GLN A 114 5.10 -6.06 1.01
N LEU A 115 4.62 -6.16 -0.24
CA LEU A 115 4.23 -7.42 -0.84
C LEU A 115 5.15 -7.78 -2.02
N PRO A 116 5.79 -8.97 -2.01
CA PRO A 116 6.52 -9.48 -3.15
C PRO A 116 5.56 -10.05 -4.20
N VAL A 117 5.75 -9.65 -5.45
CA VAL A 117 5.08 -10.23 -6.63
C VAL A 117 5.98 -11.36 -7.12
N LYS A 118 5.60 -12.60 -6.84
CA LYS A 118 6.48 -13.75 -7.14
C LYS A 118 6.56 -14.04 -8.64
N THR A 119 7.65 -14.64 -9.08
CA THR A 119 7.90 -14.93 -10.50
C THR A 119 6.97 -15.99 -11.07
N GLU A 120 6.47 -16.90 -10.24
CA GLU A 120 5.48 -17.91 -10.60
C GLU A 120 4.07 -17.36 -10.82
N TYR A 121 3.79 -16.10 -10.43
CA TYR A 121 2.44 -15.54 -10.59
C TYR A 121 2.09 -15.35 -12.07
N PRO A 122 0.85 -15.68 -12.49
CA PRO A 122 0.42 -15.46 -13.86
C PRO A 122 0.28 -13.96 -14.18
N SER A 123 0.57 -13.58 -15.42
CA SER A 123 0.39 -12.19 -15.88
C SER A 123 -1.09 -11.96 -16.22
N LEU A 124 -1.80 -11.19 -15.41
CA LEU A 124 -3.22 -10.91 -15.59
C LEU A 124 -3.65 -9.62 -14.90
N ARG A 125 -4.86 -9.14 -15.25
CA ARG A 125 -5.55 -8.07 -14.55
C ARG A 125 -6.49 -8.65 -13.49
N LEU A 126 -6.44 -8.11 -12.29
CA LEU A 126 -7.30 -8.50 -11.18
C LEU A 126 -7.69 -7.27 -10.35
N VAL A 127 -8.68 -7.44 -9.47
CA VAL A 127 -8.99 -6.48 -8.43
C VAL A 127 -8.43 -7.00 -7.11
N VAL A 128 -7.65 -6.19 -6.41
CA VAL A 128 -7.25 -6.47 -5.04
C VAL A 128 -8.38 -6.04 -4.12
N GLU A 129 -8.76 -6.89 -3.19
CA GLU A 129 -9.66 -6.61 -2.08
C GLU A 129 -8.85 -6.72 -0.78
N TRP A 130 -8.79 -5.65 0.00
CA TRP A 130 -7.96 -5.55 1.19
C TRP A 130 -8.79 -5.04 2.37
N GLU A 131 -8.84 -5.84 3.42
CA GLU A 131 -9.61 -5.59 4.63
C GLU A 131 -8.66 -5.48 5.83
N LEU A 132 -9.02 -4.64 6.81
CA LEU A 132 -8.40 -4.60 8.13
C LEU A 132 -9.50 -4.62 9.18
N GLY A 133 -9.64 -5.74 9.88
CA GLY A 133 -10.63 -5.94 10.95
C GLY A 133 -10.12 -5.48 12.33
N ASP A 134 -11.04 -5.03 13.17
CA ASP A 134 -10.85 -4.80 14.61
C ASP A 134 -11.00 -6.10 15.45
N ASP A 135 -10.95 -5.98 16.78
CA ASP A 135 -11.14 -7.11 17.71
C ASP A 135 -12.50 -7.83 17.55
N SER A 136 -13.50 -7.14 17.02
CA SER A 136 -14.85 -7.66 16.75
C SER A 136 -15.01 -8.13 15.30
N SER A 137 -13.93 -8.21 14.53
CA SER A 137 -13.94 -8.51 13.09
C SER A 137 -14.82 -7.57 12.26
N LYS A 138 -14.96 -6.30 12.70
CA LYS A 138 -15.55 -5.23 11.89
C LYS A 138 -14.44 -4.48 11.18
N ASP A 139 -14.68 -4.15 9.93
CA ASP A 139 -13.66 -3.52 9.10
C ASP A 139 -13.43 -2.07 9.52
N LEU A 140 -12.21 -1.80 10.00
CA LEU A 140 -11.62 -0.47 10.11
C LEU A 140 -11.44 0.13 8.71
N PHE A 141 -11.07 -0.70 7.74
CA PHE A 141 -11.22 -0.39 6.33
C PHE A 141 -11.46 -1.64 5.48
N CYS A 142 -12.14 -1.45 4.34
CA CYS A 142 -12.23 -2.39 3.24
C CYS A 142 -12.05 -1.61 1.93
N ILE A 143 -11.03 -1.95 1.13
CA ILE A 143 -10.75 -1.28 -0.15
C ILE A 143 -10.64 -2.26 -1.31
N LYS A 144 -11.10 -1.82 -2.50
CA LYS A 144 -10.92 -2.50 -3.78
C LYS A 144 -10.22 -1.61 -4.78
N PHE A 145 -9.18 -2.12 -5.45
CA PHE A 145 -8.50 -1.39 -6.52
C PHE A 145 -7.93 -2.35 -7.59
N PRO A 146 -7.94 -1.94 -8.88
CA PRO A 146 -7.43 -2.78 -9.96
C PRO A 146 -5.90 -2.72 -10.05
N VAL A 147 -5.29 -3.87 -10.32
CA VAL A 147 -3.86 -4.00 -10.64
C VAL A 147 -3.65 -4.90 -11.85
N GLN A 148 -2.47 -4.82 -12.46
CA GLN A 148 -2.06 -5.71 -13.54
C GLN A 148 -0.70 -6.33 -13.23
N ILE A 149 -0.64 -7.66 -13.11
CA ILE A 149 0.63 -8.38 -12.99
C ILE A 149 1.24 -8.48 -14.39
N VAL A 150 2.49 -8.03 -14.52
CA VAL A 150 3.27 -8.02 -15.75
C VAL A 150 4.60 -8.75 -15.53
N SER A 151 5.26 -9.11 -16.63
CA SER A 151 6.55 -9.83 -16.58
C SER A 151 7.69 -8.98 -16.02
#